data_AF-A0A167II92-F1
#
_entry.id   AF-A0A167II92-F1
#
_cell.length_a   1.000
_cell.length_b   1.000
_cell.length_c   1.000
_cell.angle_alpha   90.00
_cell.angle_beta   90.00
_cell.angle_gamma   90.00
#
_symmetry.space_group_name_H-M   'P 1'
#
loop_
_entity.id
_entity.type
_entity.pdbx_description
1 polymer ?
#
loop_
_entity_poly.entity_id
_entity_poly.type
_entity_poly.pdbx_seq_one_letter_code
_entity_poly.pdbx_strand_id
1 'polypeptide(L)'
;MKLAFEDFQFDIQALALSKDGRKISLKEKPAQILAMLITQPDKIHSKMEILEKVWPGRTVTEQVVFQNIGHLRALFGDQSIKTFSKKGYQWQLPCDTVESALQELAANGITIEHHSNDRAPTQNPNEKDGIQPPWTMIIPMLVALAAVGGFITLS
;
A
#
# COMPACT_ATOMS: atom_id res chain seq x y z
N MET A 1 -6.25 10.35 -1.32
CA MET A 1 -6.42 9.86 0.07
C MET A 1 -5.95 8.42 0.12
N LYS A 2 -4.87 8.18 0.87
CA LYS A 2 -4.31 6.85 1.10
C LYS A 2 -4.56 6.47 2.55
N LEU A 3 -4.99 5.24 2.77
CA LEU A 3 -5.22 4.68 4.09
C LEU A 3 -4.22 3.55 4.33
N ALA A 4 -3.61 3.55 5.51
CA ALA A 4 -2.77 2.46 6.00
C ALA A 4 -3.53 1.64 7.04
N PHE A 5 -3.39 0.32 6.98
CA PHE A 5 -3.93 -0.61 7.98
C PHE A 5 -3.01 -1.84 8.00
N GLU A 6 -2.57 -2.24 9.19
CA GLU A 6 -1.51 -3.27 9.33
C GLU A 6 -0.29 -2.96 8.42
N ASP A 7 0.15 -3.92 7.61
CA ASP A 7 1.24 -3.77 6.64
C ASP A 7 0.76 -3.29 5.26
N PHE A 8 -0.53 -2.96 5.12
CA PHE A 8 -1.18 -2.61 3.86
C PHE A 8 -1.37 -1.10 3.72
N GLN A 9 -1.25 -0.64 2.48
CA GLN A 9 -1.60 0.71 2.06
C GLN A 9 -2.59 0.63 0.90
N PHE A 10 -3.72 1.30 1.05
CA PHE A 10 -4.76 1.36 0.04
C PHE A 10 -4.98 2.79 -0.44
N ASP A 11 -4.85 3.00 -1.74
CA ASP A 11 -5.22 4.24 -2.40
C ASP A 11 -6.66 4.13 -2.90
N ILE A 12 -7.56 4.89 -2.26
CA ILE A 12 -9.00 4.85 -2.56
C ILE A 12 -9.29 5.37 -3.97
N GLN A 13 -8.51 6.35 -4.45
CA GLN A 13 -8.73 6.98 -5.75
C GLN A 13 -8.19 6.10 -6.88
N ALA A 14 -7.00 5.53 -6.68
CA ALA A 14 -6.39 4.64 -7.65
C ALA A 14 -6.90 3.19 -7.57
N LEU A 15 -7.71 2.86 -6.54
CA LEU A 15 -8.14 1.50 -6.21
C LEU A 15 -6.96 0.51 -6.15
N ALA A 16 -5.83 0.99 -5.64
CA ALA A 16 -4.57 0.27 -5.66
C ALA A 16 -4.18 -0.16 -4.24
N LEU A 17 -3.87 -1.45 -4.08
CA LEU A 17 -3.38 -2.02 -2.83
C LEU A 17 -1.86 -2.22 -2.92
N SER A 18 -1.15 -1.90 -1.83
CA SER A 18 0.26 -2.23 -1.65
C SER A 18 0.47 -2.86 -0.28
N LYS A 19 1.43 -3.77 -0.17
CA LYS A 19 1.89 -4.35 1.11
C LYS A 19 3.39 -4.21 1.19
N ASP A 20 3.91 -3.66 2.29
CA ASP A 20 5.35 -3.42 2.46
C ASP A 20 5.98 -2.66 1.27
N GLY A 21 5.24 -1.68 0.72
CA GLY A 21 5.66 -0.91 -0.47
C GLY A 21 5.59 -1.66 -1.80
N ARG A 22 5.19 -2.95 -1.82
CA ARG A 22 5.00 -3.74 -3.05
C ARG A 22 3.54 -3.68 -3.50
N LYS A 23 3.31 -3.29 -4.74
CA LYS A 23 1.97 -3.23 -5.32
C LYS A 23 1.37 -4.65 -5.43
N ILE A 24 0.21 -4.84 -4.84
CA ILE A 24 -0.59 -6.06 -4.96
C ILE A 24 -1.71 -5.82 -5.97
N SER A 25 -1.84 -6.74 -6.93
CA SER A 25 -2.91 -6.68 -7.92
C SER A 25 -4.26 -7.06 -7.28
N LEU A 26 -5.05 -6.07 -6.89
CA LEU A 26 -6.44 -6.24 -6.48
C LEU A 26 -7.36 -5.95 -7.67
N LYS A 27 -8.32 -6.84 -7.93
CA LYS A 27 -9.33 -6.61 -8.97
C LYS A 27 -10.18 -5.37 -8.62
N GLU A 28 -10.73 -4.71 -9.64
CA GLU A 28 -11.50 -3.47 -9.48
C GLU A 28 -12.70 -3.62 -8.53
N LYS A 29 -13.51 -4.68 -8.69
CA LYS A 29 -14.72 -4.90 -7.86
C LYS A 29 -14.44 -5.12 -6.38
N PRO A 30 -13.52 -6.01 -5.96
CA PRO A 30 -13.16 -6.11 -4.55
C PRO A 30 -12.49 -4.84 -4.02
N ALA A 31 -11.73 -4.10 -4.85
CA ALA A 31 -11.19 -2.80 -4.47
C ALA A 31 -12.29 -1.75 -4.22
N GLN A 32 -13.34 -1.73 -5.04
CA GLN A 32 -14.51 -0.85 -4.83
C GLN A 32 -15.28 -1.20 -3.54
N ILE A 33 -15.42 -2.49 -3.22
CA ILE A 33 -16.01 -2.94 -1.95
C ILE A 33 -15.13 -2.48 -0.78
N LEU A 34 -13.82 -2.73 -0.86
CA LEU A 34 -12.88 -2.31 0.17
C LEU A 34 -12.97 -0.80 0.41
N ALA A 35 -12.92 0.02 -0.64
CA ALA A 35 -13.06 1.47 -0.59
C ALA A 35 -14.36 1.91 0.11
N MET A 36 -15.47 1.23 -0.18
CA MET A 36 -16.75 1.52 0.47
C MET A 36 -16.71 1.24 1.98
N LEU A 37 -16.19 0.07 2.38
CA LEU A 37 -16.15 -0.36 3.77
C LEU A 37 -15.18 0.49 4.61
N ILE A 38 -14.01 0.81 4.06
CA ILE A 38 -12.95 1.53 4.79
C ILE A 38 -13.23 3.04 4.90
N THR A 39 -14.01 3.63 3.99
CA THR A 39 -14.40 5.05 4.09
C THR A 39 -15.39 5.28 5.25
N GLN A 40 -16.15 4.26 5.64
CA GLN A 40 -17.15 4.32 6.70
C GLN A 40 -17.03 3.09 7.61
N PRO A 41 -15.93 2.93 8.34
CA PRO A 41 -15.64 1.69 9.08
C PRO A 41 -16.68 1.40 10.18
N ASP A 42 -17.31 2.45 10.74
CA ASP A 42 -18.36 2.30 11.75
C ASP A 42 -19.73 1.92 11.18
N LYS A 43 -19.91 1.99 9.85
CA LYS A 43 -21.18 1.70 9.19
C LYS A 43 -21.25 0.24 8.77
N ILE A 44 -22.39 -0.40 9.06
CA ILE A 44 -22.74 -1.69 8.47
C ILE A 44 -23.31 -1.45 7.08
N HIS A 45 -22.60 -1.93 6.06
CA HIS A 45 -23.05 -1.88 4.67
C HIS A 45 -23.87 -3.12 4.33
N SER A 46 -25.12 -2.92 3.96
CA SER A 46 -25.99 -4.01 3.52
C SER A 46 -25.54 -4.58 2.18
N LYS A 47 -25.93 -5.84 1.91
CA LYS A 47 -25.65 -6.48 0.63
C LYS A 47 -26.22 -5.67 -0.53
N MET A 48 -27.42 -5.12 -0.37
CA MET A 48 -28.09 -4.30 -1.38
C MET A 48 -27.31 -3.01 -1.64
N GLU A 49 -26.87 -2.29 -0.60
CA GLU A 49 -26.03 -1.10 -0.77
C GLU A 49 -24.72 -1.42 -1.50
N ILE A 50 -24.07 -2.54 -1.16
CA ILE A 50 -22.85 -2.99 -1.85
C ILE A 50 -23.13 -3.29 -3.32
N LEU A 51 -24.22 -4.02 -3.61
CA LEU A 51 -24.61 -4.36 -4.97
C LEU A 51 -24.90 -3.13 -5.81
N GLU A 52 -25.74 -2.22 -5.31
CA GLU A 52 -26.13 -1.00 -6.02
C GLU A 52 -24.94 -0.10 -6.32
N LYS A 53 -24.00 0.04 -5.36
CA LYS A 53 -22.86 0.95 -5.52
C LYS A 53 -21.71 0.36 -6.32
N VAL A 54 -21.47 -0.96 -6.27
CA VAL A 54 -20.35 -1.61 -6.98
C VAL A 54 -20.77 -2.15 -8.35
N TRP A 55 -22.05 -2.50 -8.54
CA TRP A 55 -22.62 -2.97 -9.79
C TRP A 55 -23.86 -2.15 -10.20
N PRO A 56 -23.72 -0.84 -10.41
CA PRO A 56 -24.85 0.00 -10.79
C PRO A 56 -25.48 -0.48 -12.09
N GLY A 57 -26.80 -0.64 -12.11
CA GLY A 57 -27.56 -1.04 -13.30
C GLY A 57 -27.30 -2.47 -13.77
N ARG A 58 -26.70 -3.34 -12.96
CA ARG A 58 -26.50 -4.76 -13.29
C ARG A 58 -27.24 -5.67 -12.32
N THR A 59 -27.94 -6.66 -12.86
CA THR A 59 -28.54 -7.74 -12.07
C THR A 59 -27.46 -8.77 -11.74
N VAL A 60 -26.89 -8.66 -10.55
CA VAL A 60 -25.96 -9.64 -9.98
C VAL A 60 -26.53 -10.19 -8.68
N THR A 61 -26.15 -11.41 -8.32
CA THR A 61 -26.66 -12.08 -7.12
C THR A 61 -25.84 -11.71 -5.89
N GLU A 62 -26.43 -11.87 -4.70
CA GLU A 62 -25.69 -11.72 -3.44
C GLU A 62 -24.44 -12.62 -3.35
N GLN A 63 -24.42 -13.73 -4.10
CA GLN A 63 -23.27 -14.62 -4.20
C GLN A 63 -21.99 -13.91 -4.63
N VAL A 64 -22.08 -12.91 -5.51
CA VAL A 64 -20.91 -12.15 -5.93
C VAL A 64 -20.34 -11.33 -4.77
N VAL A 65 -21.19 -10.80 -3.89
CA VAL A 65 -20.75 -10.08 -2.68
C VAL A 65 -20.02 -11.04 -1.76
N PHE A 66 -20.60 -12.21 -1.49
CA PHE A 66 -19.97 -13.23 -0.64
C PHE A 66 -18.58 -13.64 -1.15
N GLN A 67 -18.43 -13.87 -2.46
CA GLN A 67 -17.14 -14.22 -3.05
C GLN A 67 -16.10 -13.11 -2.89
N ASN A 68 -16.49 -11.85 -3.11
CA ASN A 68 -15.57 -10.72 -2.95
C ASN A 68 -15.19 -10.49 -1.48
N ILE A 69 -16.13 -10.63 -0.54
CA ILE A 69 -15.83 -10.55 0.90
C ILE A 69 -14.88 -11.67 1.32
N GLY A 70 -15.10 -12.90 0.84
CA GLY A 70 -14.18 -14.02 1.06
C GLY A 70 -12.78 -13.77 0.51
N HIS A 71 -12.69 -13.19 -0.70
CA HIS A 71 -11.40 -12.80 -1.27
C HIS A 71 -10.70 -11.72 -0.46
N LEU A 72 -11.41 -10.71 0.04
CA LEU A 72 -10.84 -9.68 0.91
C LEU A 72 -10.35 -10.27 2.24
N ARG A 73 -11.11 -11.19 2.85
CA ARG A 73 -10.68 -11.92 4.06
C ARG A 73 -9.45 -12.80 3.83
N ALA A 74 -9.32 -13.39 2.65
CA ALA A 74 -8.12 -14.15 2.31
C ALA A 74 -6.86 -13.26 2.19
N LEU A 75 -7.04 -11.98 1.87
CA LEU A 75 -5.93 -11.01 1.77
C LEU A 75 -5.58 -10.37 3.11
N PHE A 76 -6.58 -9.97 3.88
CA PHE A 76 -6.42 -9.16 5.11
C PHE A 76 -6.67 -9.94 6.40
N GLY A 77 -6.91 -11.24 6.31
CA GLY A 77 -7.31 -12.07 7.44
C GLY A 77 -8.82 -12.13 7.66
N ASP A 78 -9.27 -13.19 8.33
CA ASP A 78 -10.69 -13.50 8.50
C ASP A 78 -11.43 -12.44 9.34
N GLN A 79 -10.72 -11.81 10.29
CA GLN A 79 -11.26 -10.80 11.20
C GLN A 79 -11.37 -9.40 10.59
N SER A 80 -10.84 -9.18 9.37
CA SER A 80 -10.82 -7.87 8.73
C SER A 80 -12.22 -7.31 8.44
N ILE A 81 -13.18 -8.20 8.16
CA ILE A 81 -14.55 -7.85 7.83
C ILE A 81 -15.49 -8.68 8.69
N LYS A 82 -16.30 -8.01 9.52
CA LYS A 82 -17.33 -8.66 10.34
C LYS A 82 -18.62 -8.80 9.54
N THR A 83 -19.23 -9.99 9.59
CA THR A 83 -20.56 -10.23 9.02
C THR A 83 -21.61 -10.07 10.11
N PHE A 84 -22.62 -9.25 9.82
CA PHE A 84 -23.81 -9.13 10.63
C PHE A 84 -24.96 -9.82 9.89
N SER A 85 -25.41 -10.96 10.43
CA SER A 85 -26.50 -11.76 9.85
C SER A 85 -27.72 -10.87 9.54
N LYS A 86 -28.22 -10.97 8.30
CA LYS A 86 -29.34 -10.18 7.75
C LYS A 86 -29.12 -8.67 7.65
N LYS A 87 -27.99 -8.12 8.13
CA LYS A 87 -27.69 -6.68 8.06
C LYS A 87 -26.65 -6.34 7.02
N GLY A 88 -25.54 -7.08 6.95
CA GLY A 88 -24.46 -6.78 6.01
C GLY A 88 -23.05 -7.02 6.56
N TYR A 89 -22.13 -6.13 6.19
CA TYR A 89 -20.71 -6.23 6.47
C TYR A 89 -20.16 -4.93 7.03
N GLN A 90 -19.13 -5.05 7.87
CA GLN A 90 -18.45 -3.91 8.46
C GLN A 90 -16.94 -4.15 8.45
N TRP A 91 -16.17 -3.11 8.15
CA TRP A 91 -14.71 -3.12 8.31
C TRP A 91 -14.34 -3.15 9.79
N GLN A 92 -13.29 -3.87 10.17
CA GLN A 92 -12.88 -4.00 11.58
C GLN A 92 -11.43 -3.61 11.86
N LEU A 93 -10.57 -3.54 10.84
CA LEU A 93 -9.17 -3.16 11.07
C LEU A 93 -9.07 -1.65 11.29
N PRO A 94 -8.26 -1.18 12.25
CA PRO A 94 -7.97 0.24 12.37
C PRO A 94 -7.29 0.73 11.09
N CYS A 95 -7.71 1.90 10.61
CA CYS A 95 -7.13 2.53 9.42
C CYS A 95 -6.76 3.98 9.70
N ASP A 96 -5.52 4.33 9.36
CA ASP A 96 -4.99 5.67 9.53
C ASP A 96 -4.78 6.34 8.17
N THR A 97 -5.05 7.64 8.10
CA THR A 97 -4.79 8.40 6.88
C THR A 97 -3.30 8.70 6.78
N VAL A 98 -2.68 8.32 5.65
CA VAL A 98 -1.22 8.44 5.47
C VAL A 98 -0.75 9.91 5.46
N GLU A 99 -1.62 10.87 5.14
CA GLU A 99 -1.32 12.31 5.34
C GLU A 99 -0.99 12.66 6.80
N SER A 100 -1.60 12.00 7.79
CA SER A 100 -1.34 12.27 9.21
C SER A 100 0.03 11.78 9.67
N ALA A 101 0.58 10.74 9.07
CA ALA A 101 1.86 10.17 9.52
C ALA A 101 3.05 11.11 9.25
N LEU A 102 3.04 11.82 8.11
CA LEU A 102 4.05 12.84 7.81
C LEU A 102 3.90 14.08 8.70
N GLN A 103 2.67 14.43 9.07
CA GLN A 103 2.39 15.57 9.95
C GLN A 103 2.84 15.29 11.39
N GLU A 104 2.72 14.05 11.87
CA GLU A 104 3.08 13.64 13.23
C GLU A 104 4.60 13.46 13.40
N LEU A 105 5.29 12.99 12.35
CA LEU A 105 6.77 13.04 12.25
C LEU A 105 7.30 14.49 12.20
N ALA A 106 6.57 15.40 11.55
CA ALA A 106 6.93 16.82 11.54
C ALA A 106 6.60 17.54 12.87
N ALA A 107 5.56 17.10 13.59
CA ALA A 107 5.12 17.70 14.85
C ALA A 107 5.94 17.24 16.07
N ASN A 108 6.50 16.02 16.06
CA ASN A 108 7.16 15.41 17.23
C ASN A 108 8.71 15.48 17.24
N GLY A 109 9.33 16.33 16.43
CA GLY A 109 10.66 16.85 16.76
C GLY A 109 11.66 16.88 15.62
N ILE A 110 11.89 18.09 15.11
CA ILE A 110 13.23 18.69 15.12
C ILE A 110 13.07 20.15 15.55
N THR A 111 13.01 20.40 16.86
CA THR A 111 13.41 21.70 17.39
C THR A 111 14.93 21.76 17.26
N ILE A 112 15.42 22.26 16.11
CA ILE A 112 16.77 22.81 16.10
C ILE A 112 16.68 24.05 16.97
N GLU A 113 17.09 23.92 18.23
CA GLU A 113 17.44 25.06 19.05
C GLU A 113 18.53 25.83 18.29
N HIS A 114 18.10 26.88 17.58
CA HIS A 114 18.95 27.84 16.93
C HIS A 114 19.59 28.70 18.03
N HIS A 115 20.54 28.13 18.76
CA HIS A 115 21.44 28.92 19.60
C HIS A 115 22.38 29.68 18.66
N SER A 116 21.91 30.84 18.21
CA SER A 116 22.70 31.87 17.56
C SER A 116 23.81 32.31 18.51
N ASN A 117 24.96 31.64 18.43
CA ASN A 117 26.20 32.23 18.93
C ASN A 117 26.82 33.01 17.78
N ASP A 118 26.60 34.32 17.82
CA ASP A 118 27.37 35.32 17.10
C ASP A 118 28.87 35.01 17.24
N ARG A 119 29.53 34.71 16.11
CA ARG A 119 30.93 35.04 15.79
C ARG A 119 31.29 34.46 14.41
N ALA A 120 31.27 35.33 13.41
CA ALA A 120 32.06 35.20 12.19
C ALA A 120 33.35 36.03 12.32
N PRO A 121 34.36 35.95 11.42
CA PRO A 121 34.76 34.84 10.54
C PRO A 121 36.28 34.58 10.63
N THR A 122 36.75 33.38 10.29
CA THR A 122 38.08 33.24 9.65
C THR A 122 38.01 32.16 8.58
N GLN A 123 38.26 32.59 7.35
CA GLN A 123 38.38 31.75 6.17
C GLN A 123 39.70 30.97 6.24
N ASN A 124 39.71 29.70 5.87
CA ASN A 124 40.91 29.06 5.34
C ASN A 124 40.55 28.28 4.06
N PRO A 125 41.04 28.70 2.88
CA PRO A 125 40.75 28.06 1.61
C PRO A 125 41.87 27.09 1.22
N ASN A 126 41.80 25.84 1.67
CA ASN A 126 42.40 24.70 0.97
C ASN A 126 42.11 23.40 1.73
N GLU A 127 41.26 22.53 1.19
CA GLU A 127 41.42 21.07 1.35
C GLU A 127 40.56 20.44 0.24
N LYS A 128 41.18 20.19 -0.91
CA LYS A 128 40.54 19.52 -2.04
C LYS A 128 40.54 18.01 -1.82
N ASP A 129 39.34 17.45 -1.94
CA ASP A 129 38.98 16.16 -2.54
C ASP A 129 39.78 14.92 -2.15
N GLY A 130 39.12 14.01 -1.42
CA GLY A 130 39.61 12.64 -1.31
C GLY A 130 38.88 11.68 -0.37
N ILE A 131 37.56 11.76 -0.20
CA ILE A 131 36.81 10.73 0.56
C ILE A 131 35.68 10.14 -0.30
N GLN A 132 36.03 8.99 -0.86
CA GLN A 132 35.21 7.83 -1.26
C GLN A 132 33.77 7.82 -0.70
N PRO A 133 32.72 7.91 -1.54
CA PRO A 133 31.39 7.43 -1.17
C PRO A 133 31.34 5.91 -1.37
N PRO A 134 30.75 5.06 -0.49
CA PRO A 134 30.56 3.63 -0.72
C PRO A 134 29.41 3.40 -1.72
N TRP A 135 29.75 3.53 -3.00
CA TRP A 135 28.98 3.17 -4.19
C TRP A 135 28.66 1.68 -4.30
N THR A 136 28.36 1.00 -3.20
CA THR A 136 27.75 -0.34 -3.19
C THR A 136 26.27 -0.25 -3.56
N MET A 137 26.00 0.34 -4.72
CA MET A 137 24.78 0.12 -5.50
C MET A 137 25.21 -0.48 -6.84
N ILE A 138 25.25 -1.80 -6.86
CA ILE A 138 24.65 -2.67 -7.88
C ILE A 138 24.83 -2.23 -9.35
N ILE A 139 25.87 -2.81 -9.96
CA ILE A 139 25.93 -3.51 -11.27
C ILE A 139 25.37 -2.78 -12.50
N PRO A 140 26.23 -2.63 -13.53
CA PRO A 140 25.93 -3.27 -14.81
C PRO A 140 27.14 -4.07 -15.30
N MET A 141 26.99 -5.38 -15.52
CA MET A 141 27.90 -6.07 -16.44
C MET A 141 27.14 -7.06 -17.32
N LEU A 142 27.14 -6.67 -18.59
CA LEU A 142 26.71 -7.35 -19.79
C LEU A 142 27.53 -8.64 -20.06
N VAL A 143 26.82 -9.63 -20.61
CA VAL A 143 27.16 -10.44 -21.81
C VAL A 143 28.25 -11.51 -21.74
N ALA A 144 27.84 -12.75 -22.09
CA ALA A 144 28.32 -13.55 -23.25
C ALA A 144 27.64 -14.94 -23.19
N LEU A 145 26.68 -15.29 -24.04
CA LEU A 145 26.82 -15.88 -25.39
C LEU A 145 27.89 -16.98 -25.52
N ALA A 146 27.45 -18.24 -25.47
CA ALA A 146 27.97 -19.39 -26.24
C ALA A 146 26.92 -20.53 -26.09
N ALA A 147 26.13 -20.84 -27.12
CA ALA A 147 26.45 -21.68 -28.28
C ALA A 147 26.45 -23.19 -27.99
N VAL A 148 25.45 -23.87 -28.59
CA VAL A 148 25.50 -25.20 -29.23
C VAL A 148 25.48 -26.47 -28.36
N GLY A 149 24.47 -27.32 -28.61
CA GLY A 149 24.71 -28.75 -28.87
C GLY A 149 23.80 -29.79 -28.18
N GLY A 150 23.16 -30.65 -28.99
CA GLY A 150 22.72 -32.02 -28.64
C GLY A 150 21.24 -32.16 -28.28
N PHE A 151 20.30 -32.71 -29.07
CA PHE A 151 20.25 -33.94 -29.88
C PHE A 151 20.18 -35.24 -29.03
N ILE A 152 19.01 -35.92 -29.10
CA ILE A 152 18.73 -37.38 -29.05
C ILE A 152 18.16 -38.07 -27.77
N THR A 153 16.99 -38.70 -28.00
CA THR A 153 16.38 -39.99 -27.53
C THR A 153 15.74 -40.24 -26.14
N LEU A 154 14.40 -40.46 -26.20
CA LEU A 154 13.55 -41.58 -25.71
C LEU A 154 13.66 -42.12 -24.26
N SER A 155 12.51 -42.16 -23.57
CA SER A 155 11.86 -43.41 -23.14
C SER A 155 10.37 -43.20 -22.86
#